data_AF-A0A7C7R1J2-F1
#
_entry.id   AF-A0A7C7R1J2-F1
#
_cell.length_a   1.000
_cell.length_b   1.000
_cell.length_c   1.000
_cell.angle_alpha   90.00
_cell.angle_beta   90.00
_cell.angle_gamma   90.00
#
_symmetry.space_group_name_H-M   'P 1'
#
loop_
_entity.id
_entity.type
_entity.pdbx_description
1 polymer ?
#
loop_
_entity_poly.entity_id
_entity_poly.type
_entity_poly.pdbx_seq_one_letter_code
_entity_poly.pdbx_strand_id
1 'polypeptide(L)'
;ALLAYAKDHIHERAAIPKYLEIVDELPKTAVGKIFKPDLRKMAITRIYNAALTEAGHSAQVVEVREDKKRGLVAVLDRNGEADEVAIGHVLGEFIRPWGWREEA
;
A
#
# COMPACT_ATOMS: atom_id res chain seq x y z
N ALA A 1 -22.05 4.18 -3.87
CA ALA A 1 -22.80 5.29 -3.24
C ALA A 1 -21.89 6.39 -2.69
N LEU A 2 -20.97 6.10 -1.76
CA LEU A 2 -20.18 7.14 -1.05
C LEU A 2 -19.23 7.95 -1.94
N LEU A 3 -18.52 7.32 -2.89
CA LEU A 3 -17.64 8.07 -3.80
C LEU A 3 -18.42 9.00 -4.76
N ALA A 4 -19.60 8.57 -5.21
CA ALA A 4 -20.48 9.42 -6.02
C ALA A 4 -20.98 10.62 -5.19
N TYR A 5 -21.44 10.35 -3.97
CA TYR A 5 -21.82 11.41 -3.03
C TYR A 5 -20.68 12.41 -2.79
N ALA A 6 -19.45 11.92 -2.55
CA ALA A 6 -18.28 12.79 -2.38
C ALA A 6 -17.99 13.63 -3.64
N LYS A 7 -18.09 13.03 -4.82
CA LYS A 7 -17.89 13.72 -6.11
C LYS A 7 -18.90 14.86 -6.32
N ASP A 8 -20.15 14.68 -5.90
CA ASP A 8 -21.21 15.67 -6.08
C ASP A 8 -21.12 16.83 -5.08
N HIS A 9 -20.52 16.61 -3.90
CA HIS A 9 -20.48 17.59 -2.81
C HIS A 9 -19.11 18.28 -2.62
N ILE A 10 -18.03 17.69 -3.13
CA ILE A 10 -16.69 18.27 -3.08
C ILE A 10 -16.48 19.10 -4.34
N HIS A 11 -16.55 20.42 -4.19
CA HIS A 11 -16.44 21.38 -5.29
C HIS A 11 -15.03 21.42 -5.90
N GLU A 12 -14.00 21.19 -5.08
CA GLU A 12 -12.61 21.17 -5.53
C GLU A 12 -12.28 19.82 -6.17
N ARG A 13 -12.09 19.79 -7.50
CA ARG A 13 -11.89 18.55 -8.26
C ARG A 13 -10.68 17.74 -7.76
N ALA A 14 -9.61 18.41 -7.33
CA ALA A 14 -8.41 17.75 -6.81
C ALA A 14 -8.62 17.08 -5.44
N ALA A 15 -9.65 17.51 -4.68
CA ALA A 15 -9.97 16.96 -3.36
C ALA A 15 -10.93 15.75 -3.43
N ILE A 16 -11.47 15.42 -4.60
CA ILE A 16 -12.38 14.27 -4.78
C ILE A 16 -11.58 12.97 -4.59
N PRO A 17 -11.92 12.12 -3.59
CA PRO A 17 -11.21 10.86 -3.36
C PRO A 17 -11.28 9.93 -4.56
N LYS A 18 -10.15 9.28 -4.87
CA LYS A 18 -10.09 8.23 -5.90
C LYS A 18 -10.36 6.83 -5.36
N TYR A 19 -10.19 6.66 -4.05
CA TYR A 19 -10.36 5.42 -3.35
C TYR A 19 -10.98 5.69 -1.99
N LEU A 20 -11.88 4.80 -1.56
CA LEU A 20 -12.54 4.83 -0.26
C LEU A 20 -12.58 3.41 0.29
N GLU A 21 -12.23 3.29 1.56
CA GLU A 21 -12.21 2.04 2.31
C GLU A 21 -12.94 2.26 3.63
N ILE A 22 -13.81 1.32 3.96
CA ILE A 22 -14.46 1.26 5.26
C ILE A 22 -13.63 0.33 6.13
N VAL A 23 -13.24 0.81 7.30
CA VAL A 23 -12.45 0.06 8.29
C VAL A 23 -13.26 -0.09 9.57
N ASP A 24 -13.12 -1.21 10.25
CA ASP A 24 -13.82 -1.46 11.51
C ASP A 24 -13.35 -0.49 12.60
N GLU A 25 -12.04 -0.20 12.63
CA GLU A 25 -11.45 0.83 13.49
C GLU A 25 -10.36 1.61 12.76
N LEU A 26 -10.32 2.93 13.00
CA LEU A 26 -9.21 3.77 12.59
C LEU A 26 -8.00 3.53 13.51
N PRO A 27 -6.79 3.30 12.94
CA PRO A 27 -5.59 3.13 13.74
C PRO A 27 -5.33 4.40 14.55
N LYS A 28 -5.07 4.22 15.84
CA LYS A 28 -4.83 5.30 16.79
C LYS A 28 -3.48 5.15 17.47
N THR A 29 -2.91 6.28 17.88
CA THR A 29 -1.77 6.30 18.80
C THR A 29 -2.21 5.96 20.22
N ALA A 30 -1.25 5.74 21.12
CA ALA A 30 -1.51 5.57 22.56
C ALA A 30 -2.28 6.73 23.21
N VAL A 31 -2.27 7.92 22.58
CA VAL A 31 -3.02 9.11 23.03
C VAL A 31 -4.30 9.34 22.23
N GLY A 32 -4.79 8.34 21.49
CA GLY A 32 -6.08 8.34 20.82
C GLY A 32 -6.17 9.14 19.51
N LYS A 33 -5.05 9.65 18.97
CA LYS A 33 -5.04 10.40 17.71
C LYS A 33 -4.90 9.46 16.51
N ILE A 34 -5.47 9.84 15.35
CA ILE A 34 -5.32 9.07 14.10
C ILE A 34 -3.85 8.83 13.79
N PHE A 35 -3.47 7.57 13.65
CA PHE A 35 -2.13 7.15 13.33
C PHE A 35 -1.96 6.95 11.83
N LYS A 36 -1.72 8.07 11.14
CA LYS A 36 -1.51 8.12 9.68
C LYS A 36 -0.45 7.14 9.14
N PRO A 37 0.66 6.83 9.84
CA PRO A 37 1.64 5.86 9.34
C PRO A 37 1.02 4.50 8.99
N ASP A 38 0.12 3.97 9.80
CA ASP A 38 -0.51 2.68 9.51
C ASP A 38 -1.46 2.75 8.32
N LEU A 39 -2.21 3.85 8.17
CA LEU A 39 -3.01 4.08 6.96
C LEU A 39 -2.15 4.12 5.69
N ARG A 40 -0.90 4.63 5.77
CA ARG A 40 0.04 4.59 4.65
C ARG A 40 0.53 3.17 4.36
N LYS A 41 0.82 2.38 5.41
CA LYS A 41 1.18 0.97 5.25
C LYS A 41 0.06 0.19 4.56
N MET A 42 -1.18 0.36 5.00
CA MET A 42 -2.37 -0.26 4.37
C MET A 42 -2.48 0.11 2.88
N ALA A 43 -2.30 1.39 2.55
CA ALA A 43 -2.34 1.84 1.17
C ALA A 43 -1.21 1.22 0.30
N ILE A 44 0.01 1.12 0.83
CA ILE A 44 1.14 0.47 0.13
C ILE A 44 0.83 -1.00 -0.11
N THR A 45 0.43 -1.74 0.92
CA THR A 45 0.07 -3.16 0.81
C THR A 45 -1.00 -3.38 -0.26
N ARG A 46 -2.08 -2.58 -0.23
CA ARG A 46 -3.17 -2.69 -1.21
C ARG A 46 -2.69 -2.47 -2.64
N ILE A 47 -1.96 -1.39 -2.89
CA ILE A 47 -1.54 -1.02 -4.25
C ILE A 47 -0.52 -2.00 -4.80
N TYR A 48 0.44 -2.44 -3.98
CA TYR A 48 1.49 -3.36 -4.44
C TYR A 48 0.91 -4.74 -4.71
N ASN A 49 0.05 -5.25 -3.83
CA ASN A 49 -0.62 -6.53 -4.07
C ASN A 49 -1.52 -6.49 -5.30
N ALA A 50 -2.23 -5.38 -5.55
CA ALA A 50 -3.01 -5.21 -6.76
C ALA A 50 -2.12 -5.26 -8.01
N ALA A 51 -1.01 -4.51 -8.02
CA ALA A 51 -0.08 -4.47 -9.15
C ALA A 51 0.57 -5.85 -9.43
N LEU A 52 1.01 -6.55 -8.38
CA LEU A 52 1.59 -7.89 -8.49
C LEU A 52 0.58 -8.90 -9.02
N THR A 53 -0.67 -8.84 -8.53
CA THR A 53 -1.75 -9.73 -8.98
C THR A 53 -2.13 -9.46 -10.43
N GLU A 54 -2.25 -8.19 -10.82
CA GLU A 54 -2.57 -7.78 -12.20
C GLU A 54 -1.49 -8.21 -13.19
N ALA A 55 -0.22 -8.18 -12.77
CA ALA A 55 0.92 -8.67 -13.55
C ALA A 55 1.11 -10.20 -13.51
N GLY A 56 0.33 -10.92 -12.69
CA GLY A 56 0.41 -12.38 -12.57
C GLY A 56 1.64 -12.89 -11.83
N HIS A 57 2.23 -12.08 -10.93
CA HIS A 57 3.41 -12.48 -10.17
C HIS A 57 3.07 -13.21 -8.88
N SER A 58 3.82 -14.28 -8.61
CA SER A 58 3.71 -15.12 -7.42
C SER A 58 4.41 -14.51 -6.19
N ALA A 59 4.09 -13.25 -5.85
CA ALA A 59 4.61 -12.57 -4.68
C ALA A 59 3.54 -11.69 -4.03
N GLN A 60 3.66 -11.48 -2.72
CA GLN A 60 2.71 -10.69 -1.95
C GLN A 60 3.41 -9.86 -0.88
N VAL A 61 2.93 -8.64 -0.66
CA VAL A 61 3.31 -7.82 0.49
C VAL A 61 2.68 -8.40 1.74
N VAL A 62 3.53 -8.85 2.66
CA VAL A 62 3.12 -9.43 3.95
C VAL A 62 3.12 -8.40 5.07
N GLU A 63 3.93 -7.36 4.96
CA GLU A 63 3.93 -6.22 5.88
C GLU A 63 4.64 -5.02 5.25
N VAL A 64 4.52 -3.85 5.87
CA VAL A 64 5.27 -2.65 5.49
C VAL A 64 6.00 -2.14 6.72
N ARG A 65 7.32 -2.21 6.70
CA ARG A 65 8.19 -1.85 7.81
C ARG A 65 8.75 -0.44 7.65
N GLU A 66 9.12 0.16 8.77
CA GLU A 66 9.80 1.44 8.79
C GLU A 66 11.32 1.23 8.86
N ASP A 67 12.01 1.67 7.82
CA ASP A 67 13.46 1.67 7.69
C ASP A 67 13.98 3.09 7.94
N LYS A 68 14.99 3.23 8.80
CA LYS A 68 15.55 4.53 9.21
C LYS A 68 16.13 5.34 8.04
N LYS A 69 16.57 4.67 6.97
CA LYS A 69 17.19 5.31 5.79
C LYS A 69 16.21 5.35 4.61
N ARG A 70 15.45 4.28 4.40
CA ARG A 70 14.60 4.09 3.22
C ARG A 70 13.13 4.50 3.45
N GLY A 71 12.73 4.77 4.69
CA GLY A 71 11.36 5.08 5.05
C GLY A 71 10.48 3.83 5.06
N LEU A 72 9.24 3.91 4.57
CA LEU A 72 8.36 2.75 4.51
C LEU A 72 8.79 1.80 3.39
N VAL A 73 9.16 0.57 3.76
CA VAL A 73 9.59 -0.51 2.86
C VAL A 73 8.52 -1.60 2.86
N ALA A 74 8.03 -1.96 1.68
CA ALA A 74 7.15 -3.11 1.52
C ALA A 74 7.95 -4.41 1.62
N VAL A 75 7.55 -5.31 2.52
CA VAL A 75 8.19 -6.61 2.69
C VAL A 75 7.39 -7.64 1.93
N LEU A 76 8.03 -8.30 0.96
CA LEU A 76 7.42 -9.31 0.10
C LEU A 76 7.76 -10.72 0.56
N ASP A 77 6.80 -11.62 0.37
CA ASP A 77 6.96 -13.06 0.48
C ASP A 77 6.82 -13.71 -0.90
N ARG A 78 7.61 -14.78 -1.13
CA ARG A 78 7.63 -15.53 -2.38
C ARG A 78 6.59 -16.65 -2.28
N ASN A 79 5.52 -16.55 -3.05
CA ASN A 79 4.51 -17.60 -3.13
C ASN A 79 4.83 -18.55 -4.30
N GLY A 80 6.03 -19.14 -4.32
CA GLY A 80 6.50 -20.05 -5.38
C GLY A 80 7.63 -19.46 -6.22
N GLU A 81 7.62 -19.70 -7.54
CA GLU A 81 8.60 -19.14 -8.48
C GLU A 81 8.32 -17.64 -8.68
N ALA A 82 8.99 -16.80 -7.90
CA ALA A 82 8.93 -15.35 -8.00
C ALA A 82 10.12 -14.84 -8.83
N ASP A 83 9.85 -14.32 -10.03
CA ASP A 83 10.86 -13.64 -10.86
C ASP A 83 11.13 -12.25 -10.28
N GLU A 84 12.28 -12.11 -9.63
CA GLU A 84 12.71 -10.87 -8.98
C GLU A 84 12.89 -9.71 -9.97
N VAL A 85 13.35 -9.99 -11.19
CA VAL A 85 13.57 -8.94 -12.20
C VAL A 85 12.22 -8.41 -12.66
N ALA A 86 11.28 -9.30 -13.00
CA ALA A 86 9.94 -8.91 -13.42
C ALA A 86 9.17 -8.16 -12.31
N ILE A 87 9.27 -8.63 -11.06
CA ILE A 87 8.70 -7.95 -9.89
C ILE A 87 9.33 -6.57 -9.70
N GLY A 88 10.66 -6.47 -9.87
CA GLY A 88 11.38 -5.21 -9.81
C GLY A 88 10.90 -4.20 -10.86
N HIS A 89 10.58 -4.65 -12.07
CA HIS A 89 9.98 -3.81 -13.11
C HIS A 89 8.59 -3.30 -12.71
N VAL A 90 7.69 -4.18 -12.25
CA VAL A 90 6.32 -3.80 -11.87
C VAL A 90 6.32 -2.86 -10.67
N LEU A 91 7.09 -3.17 -9.62
CA LEU A 91 7.15 -2.35 -8.42
C LEU A 91 7.99 -1.08 -8.60
N GLY A 92 8.86 -1.03 -9.61
CA GLY A 92 9.65 0.14 -9.98
C GLY A 92 8.82 1.33 -10.49
N GLU A 93 7.58 1.09 -10.92
CA GLU A 93 6.61 2.14 -11.26
C GLU A 93 6.14 2.94 -10.02
N PHE A 94 6.44 2.44 -8.82
CA PHE A 94 6.09 3.08 -7.56
C PHE A 94 7.34 3.60 -6.81
N ILE A 95 7.13 4.65 -6.01
CA ILE A 95 8.23 5.36 -5.33
C ILE A 95 8.71 4.60 -4.07
N ARG A 96 7.87 3.73 -3.47
CA ARG A 96 8.21 3.11 -2.18
C ARG A 96 9.13 1.89 -2.39
N PRO A 97 10.23 1.79 -1.63
CA PRO A 97 11.11 0.65 -1.73
C PRO A 97 10.42 -0.64 -1.29
N TRP A 98 10.95 -1.76 -1.75
CA TRP A 98 10.52 -3.09 -1.34
C TRP A 98 11.74 -3.98 -1.05
N GLY A 99 11.51 -5.11 -0.39
CA GLY A 99 12.52 -6.14 -0.16
C GLY A 99 11.88 -7.46 0.25
N TRP A 100 12.65 -8.55 0.15
CA TRP A 100 12.19 -9.87 0.56
C TRP A 100 12.15 -10.03 2.08
N ARG A 101 11.22 -10.83 2.59
CA ARG A 101 11.08 -11.13 4.03
C ARG A 101 12.36 -11.63 4.71
N GLU A 102 13.23 -12.33 3.98
CA GLU A 102 14.50 -12.87 4.52
C GLU A 102 15.63 -11.83 4.55
N GLU A 103 15.51 -10.73 3.79
CA GLU A 103 16.53 -9.69 3.62
C GLU A 103 16.16 -8.36 4.30
N ALA A 104 14.95 -8.27 4.87
CA ALA A 104 14.35 -7.06 5.42
C ALA A 104 14.06 -7.13 6.93
#